data_AF-A0A964GMD2-F1
#
_entry.id   AF-A0A964GMD2-F1
#
_cell.length_a   1.000
_cell.length_b   1.000
_cell.length_c   1.000
_cell.angle_alpha   90.00
_cell.angle_beta   90.00
_cell.angle_gamma   90.00
#
_symmetry.space_group_name_H-M   'P 1'
#
loop_
_entity.id
_entity.type
_entity.pdbx_description
1 polymer ?
#
loop_
_entity_poly.entity_id
_entity_poly.type
_entity_poly.pdbx_seq_one_letter_code
_entity_poly.pdbx_strand_id
1 'polypeptide(L)'
;MAQGTALSVLSRAYHSDPRPELLEAGNKALHFLTVPIDHGGPLTSMKDLDKSLDGYIFFEEYIGDRNIYTLNGYMFTLLGLYDWWKVTGSEEAEDLFEQGIRTLDKILPYYDFGGFSAYDLTHITFNRKIPHGPLRYHATHISLLNCLYSITGDSTLKEFADHWQDSVTKK
;
A
#
# COMPACT_ATOMS: atom_id res chain seq x y z
N MET A 1 1.75 -6.14 2.98
CA MET A 1 0.75 -7.00 2.29
C MET A 1 0.06 -8.01 3.21
N ALA A 2 0.76 -8.99 3.79
CA ALA A 2 0.14 -10.10 4.52
C ALA A 2 -0.85 -9.66 5.61
N GLN A 3 -0.46 -8.69 6.45
CA GLN A 3 -1.34 -8.15 7.49
C GLN A 3 -2.54 -7.42 6.89
N GLY A 4 -2.35 -6.63 5.83
CA GLY A 4 -3.44 -5.97 5.11
C GLY A 4 -4.49 -6.96 4.60
N THR A 5 -4.05 -8.03 3.93
CA THR A 5 -4.94 -9.08 3.46
C THR A 5 -5.63 -9.80 4.63
N ALA A 6 -4.91 -10.05 5.73
CA ALA A 6 -5.50 -10.63 6.93
C ALA A 6 -6.58 -9.71 7.53
N LEU A 7 -6.33 -8.41 7.63
CA LEU A 7 -7.32 -7.42 8.08
C LEU A 7 -8.56 -7.44 7.19
N SER A 8 -8.42 -7.41 5.86
CA SER A 8 -9.56 -7.53 4.94
C SER A 8 -10.39 -8.80 5.15
N VAL A 9 -9.74 -9.95 5.38
CA VAL A 9 -10.44 -11.23 5.65
C VAL A 9 -11.13 -11.19 7.01
N LEU A 10 -10.43 -10.74 8.05
CA LEU A 10 -10.94 -10.65 9.42
C LEU A 10 -12.10 -9.64 9.52
N SER A 11 -12.02 -8.51 8.82
CA SER A 11 -13.13 -7.54 8.73
C SER A 11 -14.40 -8.18 8.19
N ARG A 12 -14.30 -8.93 7.09
CA ARG A 12 -15.45 -9.60 6.48
C ARG A 12 -16.01 -10.70 7.38
N ALA A 13 -15.13 -11.48 8.02
CA ALA A 13 -15.54 -12.51 8.97
C ALA A 13 -16.22 -11.90 10.21
N TYR A 14 -15.63 -10.87 10.82
CA TYR A 14 -16.15 -10.21 12.01
C TYR A 14 -17.44 -9.45 11.74
N HIS A 15 -17.57 -8.80 10.57
CA HIS A 15 -18.82 -8.16 10.15
C HIS A 15 -19.97 -9.18 10.02
N SER A 16 -19.68 -10.37 9.49
CA SER A 16 -20.69 -11.42 9.33
C SER A 16 -21.01 -12.16 10.63
N ASP A 17 -20.04 -12.33 11.52
CA ASP A 17 -20.15 -13.06 12.78
C ASP A 17 -19.21 -12.41 13.84
N PRO A 18 -19.71 -11.44 14.62
CA PRO A 18 -18.90 -10.64 15.56
C PRO A 18 -18.35 -11.42 16.77
N ARG A 19 -17.32 -12.23 16.53
CA ARG A 19 -16.64 -13.02 17.56
C ARG A 19 -15.44 -12.27 18.18
N PRO A 20 -15.30 -12.25 19.52
CA PRO A 20 -14.19 -11.57 20.18
C PRO A 20 -12.80 -11.98 19.70
N GLU A 21 -12.62 -13.25 19.31
CA GLU A 21 -11.34 -13.79 18.84
C GLU A 21 -10.94 -13.21 17.48
N LEU A 22 -11.91 -12.89 16.62
CA LEU A 22 -11.66 -12.23 15.33
C LEU A 22 -11.23 -10.78 15.53
N LEU A 23 -11.89 -10.08 16.48
CA LEU A 23 -11.52 -8.72 16.87
C LEU A 23 -10.09 -8.68 17.44
N GLU A 24 -9.77 -9.61 18.34
CA GLU A 24 -8.43 -9.72 18.92
C GLU A 24 -7.38 -10.02 17.84
N ALA A 25 -7.66 -10.95 16.92
CA ALA A 25 -6.75 -11.29 15.83
C ALA A 25 -6.49 -10.09 14.90
N GLY A 26 -7.53 -9.33 14.54
CA GLY A 26 -7.36 -8.16 13.68
C GLY A 26 -6.61 -7.03 14.38
N ASN A 27 -6.88 -6.79 15.68
CA ASN A 27 -6.12 -5.81 16.45
C ASN A 27 -4.64 -6.19 16.57
N LYS A 28 -4.31 -7.48 16.68
CA LYS A 28 -2.90 -7.94 16.65
C LYS A 28 -2.26 -7.71 15.27
N ALA A 29 -2.98 -7.96 14.19
CA ALA A 29 -2.49 -7.70 12.83
C ALA A 29 -2.25 -6.19 12.58
N LEU A 30 -3.17 -5.35 13.04
CA LEU A 30 -3.05 -3.89 13.01
C LEU A 30 -1.84 -3.42 13.82
N HIS A 31 -1.71 -3.89 15.06
CA HIS A 31 -0.56 -3.54 15.90
C HIS A 31 0.77 -3.93 15.27
N PHE A 32 0.85 -5.12 14.65
CA PHE A 32 2.09 -5.51 13.96
C PHE A 32 2.44 -4.59 12.79
N LEU A 33 1.46 -3.98 12.11
CA LEU A 33 1.73 -2.99 11.05
C LEU A 33 2.40 -1.73 11.57
N THR A 34 2.27 -1.38 12.86
CA THR A 34 2.89 -0.18 13.45
C THR A 34 4.28 -0.43 14.01
N VAL A 35 4.73 -1.69 14.03
CA VAL A 35 6.07 -2.04 14.50
C VAL A 35 7.12 -1.59 13.46
N PRO A 36 8.12 -0.78 13.85
CA PRO A 36 9.19 -0.36 12.95
C PRO A 36 10.02 -1.52 12.39
N ILE A 37 10.59 -1.32 11.20
CA ILE A 37 11.39 -2.34 10.51
C ILE A 37 12.63 -2.79 11.28
N ASP A 38 13.27 -1.87 12.02
CA ASP A 38 14.42 -2.16 12.90
C ASP A 38 14.02 -2.89 14.20
N HIS A 39 12.72 -3.00 14.47
CA HIS A 39 12.13 -3.78 15.56
C HIS A 39 11.41 -5.05 15.06
N GLY A 40 11.63 -5.42 13.79
CA GLY A 40 11.10 -6.65 13.20
C GLY A 40 9.68 -6.54 12.62
N GLY A 41 9.12 -5.33 12.54
CA GLY A 41 7.85 -5.08 11.87
C GLY A 41 8.01 -4.59 10.43
N PRO A 42 6.93 -4.11 9.79
CA PRO A 42 6.94 -3.64 8.41
C PRO A 42 6.94 -2.11 8.26
N LEU A 43 6.79 -1.34 9.34
CA LEU A 43 6.68 0.11 9.27
C LEU A 43 8.02 0.77 9.00
N THR A 44 8.07 1.64 8.01
CA THR A 44 9.21 2.49 7.69
C THR A 44 8.74 3.86 7.19
N SER A 45 9.67 4.75 6.86
CA SER A 45 9.38 5.97 6.11
C SER A 45 9.97 5.92 4.70
N MET A 46 9.56 6.86 3.86
CA MET A 46 10.09 7.03 2.51
C MET A 46 11.47 7.74 2.48
N LYS A 47 12.14 7.94 3.63
CA LYS A 47 13.40 8.68 3.73
C LYS A 47 14.57 8.10 2.92
N ASP A 48 14.56 6.78 2.68
CA ASP A 48 15.62 6.12 1.91
C ASP A 48 15.46 6.33 0.41
N LEU A 49 14.26 6.74 -0.03
CA LEU A 49 14.02 7.22 -1.38
C LEU A 49 14.49 8.68 -1.52
N ASP A 50 14.05 9.55 -0.62
CA ASP A 50 14.47 10.96 -0.53
C ASP A 50 14.29 11.45 0.92
N LYS A 51 15.30 12.13 1.48
CA LYS A 51 15.26 12.63 2.87
C LYS A 51 14.08 13.56 3.17
N SER A 52 13.57 14.28 2.17
CA SER A 52 12.38 15.13 2.31
C SER A 52 11.09 14.34 2.54
N LEU A 53 11.12 13.02 2.35
CA LEU A 53 9.97 12.14 2.52
C LEU A 53 9.96 11.37 3.86
N ASP A 54 10.75 11.78 4.84
CA ASP A 54 10.79 11.09 6.15
C ASP A 54 9.44 11.11 6.90
N GLY A 55 8.61 12.12 6.66
CA GLY A 55 7.26 12.21 7.22
C GLY A 55 6.19 11.42 6.48
N TYR A 56 6.56 10.55 5.53
CA TYR A 56 5.63 9.73 4.74
C TYR A 56 5.86 8.25 5.07
N ILE A 57 4.85 7.62 5.67
CA ILE A 57 4.92 6.22 6.13
C ILE A 57 4.83 5.23 4.98
N PHE A 58 5.52 4.10 5.10
CA PHE A 58 5.40 2.97 4.19
C PHE A 58 5.35 1.65 4.95
N PHE A 59 4.58 0.69 4.43
CA PHE A 59 4.49 -0.67 4.96
C PHE A 59 5.17 -1.64 3.98
N GLU A 60 6.33 -2.16 4.34
CA GLU A 60 7.09 -3.05 3.46
C GLU A 60 6.39 -4.39 3.21
N GLU A 61 6.42 -4.85 1.97
CA GLU A 61 5.99 -6.20 1.60
C GLU A 61 7.11 -7.21 1.87
N TYR A 62 8.36 -6.82 1.60
CA TYR A 62 9.55 -7.64 1.73
C TYR A 62 10.57 -6.92 2.59
N ILE A 63 10.97 -7.57 3.69
CA ILE A 63 12.00 -7.04 4.59
C ILE A 63 13.36 -7.48 4.08
N GLY A 64 14.30 -6.54 3.95
CA GLY A 64 15.66 -6.80 3.50
C GLY A 64 16.64 -5.74 4.00
N ASP A 65 17.86 -5.73 3.46
CA ASP A 65 18.93 -4.82 3.90
C ASP A 65 18.65 -3.34 3.60
N ARG A 66 17.72 -3.05 2.69
CA ARG A 66 17.22 -1.71 2.36
C ARG A 66 15.75 -1.79 2.01
N ASN A 67 15.05 -0.67 2.16
CA ASN A 67 13.65 -0.55 1.79
C ASN A 67 13.46 -0.76 0.27
N ILE A 68 12.51 -1.63 -0.06
CA ILE A 68 12.20 -2.05 -1.44
C ILE A 68 11.06 -1.20 -2.00
N TYR A 69 10.14 -0.78 -1.14
CA TYR A 69 8.96 0.01 -1.50
C TYR A 69 8.13 -0.68 -2.59
N THR A 70 7.56 -1.85 -2.27
CA THR A 70 6.73 -2.61 -3.23
C THR A 70 5.30 -2.06 -3.29
N LEU A 71 4.84 -1.64 -4.48
CA LEU A 71 3.64 -0.81 -4.64
C LEU A 71 2.33 -1.56 -4.36
N ASN A 72 2.11 -2.72 -4.98
CA ASN A 72 0.88 -3.50 -4.79
C ASN A 72 0.71 -3.92 -3.32
N GLY A 73 1.78 -4.35 -2.66
CA GLY A 73 1.72 -4.80 -1.27
C GLY A 73 1.34 -3.69 -0.31
N TYR A 74 1.81 -2.48 -0.60
CA TYR A 74 1.41 -1.27 0.10
C TYR A 74 -0.07 -0.96 -0.09
N MET A 75 -0.56 -0.90 -1.34
CA MET A 75 -1.97 -0.64 -1.62
C MET A 75 -2.92 -1.71 -1.06
N PHE A 76 -2.54 -2.99 -1.08
CA PHE A 76 -3.29 -4.04 -0.37
C PHE A 76 -3.34 -3.82 1.13
N THR A 77 -2.28 -3.24 1.72
CA THR A 77 -2.24 -2.89 3.14
C THR A 77 -3.21 -1.74 3.44
N LEU A 78 -3.27 -0.72 2.58
CA LEU A 78 -4.23 0.37 2.73
C LEU A 78 -5.68 -0.11 2.67
N LEU A 79 -6.03 -1.02 1.75
CA LEU A 79 -7.37 -1.61 1.70
C LEU A 79 -7.70 -2.40 2.97
N GLY A 80 -6.74 -3.12 3.54
CA GLY A 80 -6.91 -3.82 4.81
C GLY A 80 -7.15 -2.88 6.00
N LEU A 81 -6.40 -1.78 6.07
CA LEU A 81 -6.59 -0.74 7.08
C LEU A 81 -7.98 -0.11 6.96
N TYR A 82 -8.40 0.26 5.75
CA TYR A 82 -9.74 0.77 5.47
C TYR A 82 -10.83 -0.21 5.90
N ASP A 83 -10.73 -1.48 5.47
CA ASP A 83 -11.70 -2.52 5.82
C ASP A 83 -11.81 -2.69 7.35
N TRP A 84 -10.68 -2.64 8.07
CA TRP A 84 -10.67 -2.80 9.53
C TRP A 84 -11.31 -1.60 10.23
N TRP A 85 -10.93 -0.40 9.83
CA TRP A 85 -11.53 0.85 10.31
C TRP A 85 -13.05 0.85 10.10
N LYS A 86 -13.52 0.57 8.88
CA LYS A 86 -14.96 0.63 8.56
C LYS A 86 -15.81 -0.36 9.37
N VAL A 87 -15.26 -1.51 9.73
CA VAL A 87 -16.00 -2.55 10.46
C VAL A 87 -15.90 -2.38 11.98
N THR A 88 -14.76 -1.91 12.50
CA THR A 88 -14.50 -1.86 13.95
C THR A 88 -14.59 -0.45 14.55
N GLY A 89 -14.49 0.60 13.73
CA GLY A 89 -14.34 1.97 14.19
C GLY A 89 -12.96 2.29 14.77
N SER A 90 -11.93 1.50 14.45
CA SER A 90 -10.57 1.71 14.94
C SER A 90 -9.97 3.02 14.40
N GLU A 91 -9.76 3.99 15.28
CA GLU A 91 -9.11 5.28 14.97
C GLU A 91 -7.64 5.09 14.52
N GLU A 92 -6.93 4.11 15.07
CA GLU A 92 -5.55 3.79 14.65
C GLU A 92 -5.53 3.29 13.19
N ALA A 93 -6.49 2.46 12.79
CA ALA A 93 -6.58 2.00 11.39
C ALA A 93 -6.98 3.13 10.43
N GLU A 94 -7.83 4.06 10.88
CA GLU A 94 -8.19 5.28 10.14
C GLU A 94 -6.96 6.17 9.90
N ASP A 95 -6.25 6.53 10.97
CA ASP A 95 -5.07 7.40 10.90
C ASP A 95 -3.98 6.81 10.00
N LEU A 96 -3.68 5.52 10.12
CA LEU A 96 -2.73 4.84 9.25
C LEU A 96 -3.19 4.78 7.79
N PHE A 97 -4.49 4.62 7.55
CA PHE A 97 -5.05 4.66 6.20
C PHE A 97 -4.89 6.05 5.58
N GLU A 98 -5.27 7.11 6.29
CA GLU A 98 -5.16 8.49 5.80
C GLU A 98 -3.72 8.89 5.54
N GLN A 99 -2.81 8.61 6.47
CA GLN A 99 -1.38 8.81 6.27
C GLN A 99 -0.85 8.01 5.09
N GLY A 100 -1.34 6.78 4.92
CA GLY A 100 -0.96 5.91 3.83
C GLY A 100 -1.41 6.39 2.45
N ILE A 101 -2.64 6.93 2.35
CA ILE A 101 -3.14 7.57 1.11
C ILE A 101 -2.31 8.81 0.79
N ARG A 102 -2.02 9.64 1.79
CA ARG A 102 -1.16 10.82 1.61
C ARG A 102 0.25 10.45 1.13
N THR A 103 0.81 9.34 1.62
CA THR A 103 2.07 8.81 1.06
C THR A 103 1.88 8.33 -0.37
N LEU A 104 0.84 7.54 -0.65
CA LEU A 104 0.59 7.00 -1.98
C LEU A 104 0.53 8.10 -3.05
N ASP A 105 -0.30 9.13 -2.83
CA ASP A 105 -0.41 10.32 -3.69
C ASP A 105 0.98 10.91 -3.98
N LYS A 106 1.79 11.08 -2.93
CA LYS A 106 3.11 11.70 -3.03
C LYS A 106 4.12 10.87 -3.84
N ILE A 107 4.03 9.54 -3.76
CA ILE A 107 5.07 8.64 -4.27
C ILE A 107 4.74 8.02 -5.63
N LEU A 108 3.49 8.07 -6.09
CA LEU A 108 3.09 7.52 -7.39
C LEU A 108 3.97 7.95 -8.57
N PRO A 109 4.43 9.23 -8.68
CA PRO A 109 5.33 9.64 -9.75
C PRO A 109 6.63 8.84 -9.84
N TYR A 110 7.14 8.30 -8.72
CA TYR A 110 8.38 7.49 -8.71
C TYR A 110 8.20 6.10 -9.31
N TYR A 111 6.96 5.61 -9.39
CA TYR A 111 6.66 4.32 -9.99
C TYR A 111 6.35 4.41 -11.47
N ASP A 112 6.08 5.60 -12.01
CA ASP A 112 5.85 5.75 -13.44
C ASP A 112 7.15 5.75 -14.24
N PHE A 113 7.21 4.93 -15.29
CA PHE A 113 8.28 4.95 -16.27
C PHE A 113 7.71 4.97 -17.69
N GLY A 114 7.01 6.04 -18.04
CA GLY A 114 6.49 6.27 -19.39
C GLY A 114 5.16 5.56 -19.62
N GLY A 115 4.24 5.68 -18.66
CA GLY A 115 2.91 5.08 -18.71
C GLY A 115 2.85 3.63 -18.22
N PHE A 116 3.98 3.04 -17.83
CA PHE A 116 4.04 1.75 -17.16
C PHE A 116 4.46 1.94 -15.70
N SER A 117 3.93 1.09 -14.83
CA SER A 117 4.20 1.14 -13.39
C SER A 117 5.25 0.13 -12.96
N ALA A 118 6.16 0.60 -12.12
CA ALA A 118 7.17 -0.24 -11.47
C ALA A 118 6.52 -1.02 -10.34
N TYR A 119 6.95 -2.26 -10.19
CA TYR A 119 6.60 -3.13 -9.08
C TYR A 119 7.13 -2.58 -7.75
N ASP A 120 8.36 -2.08 -7.79
CA ASP A 120 9.13 -1.61 -6.66
C ASP A 120 10.05 -0.45 -7.06
N LEU A 121 10.65 0.23 -6.08
CA LEU A 121 11.58 1.35 -6.30
C LEU A 121 13.05 0.90 -6.26
N THR A 122 13.35 -0.38 -6.49
CA THR A 122 14.74 -0.89 -6.40
C THR A 122 15.65 -0.35 -7.50
N HIS A 123 15.08 0.18 -8.59
CA HIS A 123 15.84 0.93 -9.59
C HIS A 123 16.44 2.23 -9.03
N ILE A 124 15.86 2.79 -7.97
CA ILE A 124 16.37 3.95 -7.23
C ILE A 124 17.18 3.48 -6.02
N THR A 125 16.58 2.71 -5.10
CA THR A 125 17.19 2.37 -3.79
C THR A 125 18.37 1.38 -3.89
N PHE A 126 18.41 0.57 -4.96
CA PHE A 126 19.50 -0.36 -5.27
C PHE A 126 20.27 0.01 -6.55
N ASN A 127 19.98 1.16 -7.16
CA ASN A 127 20.62 1.64 -8.39
C ASN A 127 20.54 0.62 -9.55
N ARG A 128 19.42 -0.10 -9.68
CA ARG A 128 19.20 -1.02 -10.81
C ARG A 128 18.89 -0.22 -12.08
N LYS A 129 19.50 -0.59 -13.19
CA LYS A 129 19.35 0.12 -14.48
C LYS A 129 17.93 0.12 -15.07
N ILE A 130 17.14 -0.90 -14.75
CA ILE A 130 15.82 -1.12 -15.36
C ILE A 130 14.80 -1.30 -14.23
N PRO A 131 13.70 -0.51 -14.21
CA PRO A 131 12.58 -0.74 -13.31
C PRO A 131 12.03 -2.17 -13.47
N HIS A 132 11.75 -2.81 -12.34
CA HIS A 132 11.10 -4.11 -12.35
C HIS A 132 9.60 -3.91 -12.61
N GLY A 133 9.09 -4.30 -13.77
CA GLY A 133 7.68 -4.04 -14.14
C GLY A 133 7.04 -5.15 -14.96
N PRO A 134 6.77 -6.34 -14.39
CA PRO A 134 6.08 -7.39 -15.11
C PRO A 134 4.60 -7.00 -15.33
N LEU A 135 4.10 -7.22 -16.55
CA LEU A 135 2.78 -6.76 -17.01
C LEU A 135 1.61 -7.14 -16.08
N ARG A 136 1.69 -8.31 -15.43
CA ARG A 136 0.64 -8.75 -14.49
C ARG A 136 0.46 -7.78 -13.32
N TYR A 137 1.54 -7.21 -12.78
CA TYR A 137 1.44 -6.29 -11.64
C TYR A 137 1.01 -4.91 -12.08
N HIS A 138 1.32 -4.51 -13.32
CA HIS A 138 0.81 -3.27 -13.89
C HIS A 138 -0.73 -3.23 -13.89
N ALA A 139 -1.37 -4.30 -14.38
CA ALA A 139 -2.84 -4.43 -14.32
C ALA A 139 -3.37 -4.45 -12.87
N THR A 140 -2.66 -5.10 -11.95
CA THR A 140 -2.98 -5.08 -10.52
C THR A 140 -2.92 -3.67 -9.94
N HIS A 141 -1.90 -2.88 -10.28
CA HIS A 141 -1.77 -1.50 -9.81
C HIS A 141 -2.93 -0.62 -10.28
N ILE A 142 -3.32 -0.71 -11.56
CA ILE A 142 -4.48 0.01 -12.11
C ILE A 142 -5.76 -0.35 -11.34
N SER A 143 -5.97 -1.65 -11.07
CA SER A 143 -7.16 -2.12 -10.35
C SER A 143 -7.19 -1.61 -8.90
N LEU A 144 -6.05 -1.64 -8.21
CA LEU A 144 -5.91 -1.16 -6.83
C LEU A 144 -6.10 0.36 -6.74
N LEU A 145 -5.53 1.13 -7.67
CA LEU A 145 -5.73 2.58 -7.72
C LEU A 145 -7.19 2.97 -7.95
N ASN A 146 -7.88 2.31 -8.90
CA ASN A 146 -9.31 2.55 -9.10
C ASN A 146 -10.14 2.17 -7.86
N CYS A 147 -9.77 1.10 -7.15
CA CYS A 147 -10.44 0.71 -5.91
C CYS A 147 -10.23 1.77 -4.80
N LEU A 148 -9.00 2.20 -4.58
CA LEU A 148 -8.70 3.25 -3.59
C LEU A 148 -9.36 4.57 -3.96
N TYR A 149 -9.36 4.96 -5.23
CA TYR A 149 -10.10 6.13 -5.71
C TYR A 149 -11.59 6.05 -5.40
N SER A 150 -12.23 4.88 -5.57
CA SER A 150 -13.66 4.71 -5.25
C SER A 150 -13.98 4.90 -3.77
N ILE A 151 -12.96 4.78 -2.90
CA ILE A 151 -13.07 4.98 -1.46
C ILE A 151 -12.76 6.43 -1.08
N THR A 152 -11.70 7.01 -1.64
CA THR A 152 -11.16 8.30 -1.19
C THR A 152 -11.65 9.49 -2.00
N GLY A 153 -12.03 9.29 -3.26
CA GLY A 153 -12.28 10.37 -4.21
C GLY A 153 -11.03 11.13 -4.65
N ASP A 154 -9.83 10.64 -4.32
CA ASP A 154 -8.56 11.29 -4.64
C ASP A 154 -8.27 11.25 -6.15
N SER A 155 -8.24 12.42 -6.78
CA SER A 155 -8.07 12.53 -8.24
C SER A 155 -6.69 12.08 -8.72
N THR A 156 -5.63 12.22 -7.93
CA THR A 156 -4.29 11.78 -8.31
C THR A 156 -4.27 10.27 -8.52
N LEU A 157 -4.91 9.50 -7.63
CA LEU A 157 -5.01 8.05 -7.78
C LEU A 157 -5.70 7.68 -9.11
N LYS A 158 -6.76 8.42 -9.46
CA LYS A 158 -7.51 8.20 -10.70
C LYS A 158 -6.69 8.58 -11.94
N GLU A 159 -6.02 9.72 -11.92
CA GLU A 159 -5.15 10.19 -13.00
C GLU A 159 -4.05 9.19 -13.31
N PHE A 160 -3.37 8.64 -12.28
CA PHE A 160 -2.38 7.58 -12.48
C PHE A 160 -2.99 6.28 -13.00
N ALA A 161 -4.17 5.88 -12.50
CA ALA A 161 -4.86 4.70 -13.00
C ALA A 161 -5.19 4.82 -14.50
N ASP A 162 -5.68 5.98 -14.93
CA ASP A 162 -6.02 6.24 -16.33
C ASP A 162 -4.78 6.37 -17.22
N HIS A 163 -3.76 7.08 -16.74
CA HIS A 163 -2.47 7.19 -17.43
C HIS A 163 -1.83 5.82 -17.70
N TRP A 164 -1.87 4.94 -16.70
CA TRP A 164 -1.37 3.57 -16.82
C TRP A 164 -2.27 2.70 -17.69
N GLN A 165 -3.60 2.89 -17.64
CA GLN A 165 -4.54 2.15 -18.46
C GLN A 165 -4.34 2.40 -19.96
N ASP A 166 -3.98 3.62 -20.36
CA ASP A 166 -3.71 4.01 -21.75
C ASP A 166 -2.56 3.21 -22.38
N SER A 167 -1.59 2.78 -21.57
CA SER A 167 -0.47 1.95 -22.04
C SER A 167 -0.89 0.53 -22.45
N VAL A 168 -2.03 0.06 -21.95
CA VAL A 168 -2.58 -1.27 -22.21
C VAL A 168 -3.54 -1.27 -23.40
N THR A 169 -4.23 -0.16 -23.64
CA THR A 169 -5.29 -0.04 -24.67
C THR A 169 -4.76 0.38 -26.05
N LYS A 170 -3.62 1.08 -26.12
CA LYS A 170 -2.94 1.40 -27.39
C LYS A 170 -2.19 0.18 -27.92
N LYS A 171 -2.92 -0.72 -28.58
CA LYS A 171 -2.39 -1.76 -29.48
C LYS A 171 -2.67 -1.44 -30.93
#